data_AF-A0A3S1ZN09-F1
#
_entry.id   AF-A0A3S1ZN09-F1
#
_cell.length_a   1.000
_cell.length_b   1.000
_cell.length_c   1.000
_cell.angle_alpha   90.00
_cell.angle_beta   90.00
_cell.angle_gamma   90.00
#
_symmetry.space_group_name_H-M   'P 1'
#
loop_
_entity.id
_entity.type
_entity.pdbx_description
1 polymer ?
#
loop_
_entity_poly.entity_id
_entity_poly.type
_entity_poly.pdbx_seq_one_letter_code
_entity_poly.pdbx_strand_id
1 'polypeptide(L)'
;RLQHALPNARIVYVSATGATIVHNLAYAQRLGLWGGEHFPFSTRAEFVEAIEADGVAAMEVLARDLRALGLYTARSLSFNGVEYELIEHELTPEQIRIYDAYADAFGIIHNNLDAAMQAANITGSTGTLNAQAKSAARSAFESAKQRFFGHLLTSMKTPTLIRSVTRDLEEGHAAVVQIVSTGEALMERRLAELPTEEWNDVRVDITPREYVLDYLAHSFPVQLYEPFTDSEGNLSSRPVYREGQPVESREAVARSDELIAKLASLTPVPGSLDQIIRHFGVDIVAEVTGRSRRIVRKGERLVVENRAASANLAETRAFMDDQKRVLAFSDAGGTGRSYHAELSARNTRLRVHYLLEAGWKADTAIQGLGRTHRTNQA
;
A
#
# COMPACT_ATOMS: atom_id res chain seq x y z
N ARG A 1 -27.31 -22.70 3.16
CA ARG A 1 -28.57 -22.89 2.40
C ARG A 1 -28.53 -24.14 1.51
N LEU A 2 -27.71 -24.19 0.45
CA LEU A 2 -27.61 -25.36 -0.45
C LEU A 2 -27.31 -26.68 0.28
N GLN A 3 -26.39 -26.64 1.25
CA GLN A 3 -25.97 -27.83 2.02
C GLN A 3 -27.08 -28.44 2.89
N HIS A 4 -28.08 -27.66 3.32
CA HIS A 4 -29.22 -28.18 4.08
C HIS A 4 -30.38 -28.57 3.16
N ALA A 5 -30.60 -27.80 2.09
CA ALA A 5 -31.69 -28.04 1.15
C ALA A 5 -31.49 -29.31 0.31
N LEU A 6 -30.24 -29.75 0.10
CA LEU A 6 -29.90 -30.90 -0.75
C LEU A 6 -29.04 -31.92 0.02
N PRO A 7 -29.59 -32.67 0.99
CA PRO A 7 -28.82 -33.55 1.88
C PRO A 7 -28.01 -34.61 1.11
N ASN A 8 -28.59 -35.16 0.04
CA ASN A 8 -27.98 -36.23 -0.76
C ASN A 8 -27.07 -35.73 -1.89
N ALA A 9 -26.99 -34.41 -2.13
CA ALA A 9 -26.11 -33.88 -3.16
C ALA A 9 -24.63 -34.01 -2.74
N ARG A 10 -23.77 -34.39 -3.68
CA ARG A 10 -22.32 -34.32 -3.49
C ARG A 10 -21.91 -32.85 -3.52
N ILE A 11 -21.33 -32.35 -2.44
CA ILE A 11 -20.85 -30.97 -2.32
C ILE A 11 -19.33 -30.99 -2.31
N VAL A 12 -18.73 -30.17 -3.17
CA VAL A 12 -17.28 -29.93 -3.16
C VAL A 12 -17.04 -28.52 -2.66
N TYR A 13 -16.16 -28.37 -1.67
CA TYR A 13 -15.69 -27.06 -1.21
C TYR A 13 -14.40 -26.71 -1.96
N VAL A 14 -14.29 -25.46 -2.38
CA VAL A 14 -13.10 -24.95 -3.07
C VAL A 14 -12.67 -23.68 -2.37
N SER A 15 -11.40 -23.64 -1.96
CA SER A 15 -10.80 -22.47 -1.35
C SER A 15 -9.35 -22.33 -1.79
N ALA A 16 -8.95 -21.13 -2.16
CA ALA A 16 -7.55 -20.81 -2.46
C ALA A 16 -6.69 -20.68 -1.18
N THR A 17 -7.32 -20.46 -0.03
CA THR A 17 -6.67 -20.15 1.26
C THR A 17 -7.22 -21.00 2.41
N GLY A 18 -7.77 -22.18 2.10
CA GLY A 18 -8.52 -23.01 3.05
C GLY A 18 -7.74 -23.31 4.34
N ALA A 19 -6.44 -23.54 4.23
CA ALA A 19 -5.56 -23.87 5.35
C ALA A 19 -4.89 -22.66 6.04
N THR A 20 -5.20 -21.43 5.65
CA THR A 20 -4.47 -20.24 6.13
C THR A 20 -5.02 -19.68 7.45
N ILE A 21 -6.34 -19.63 7.60
CA ILE A 21 -7.04 -19.24 8.83
C ILE A 21 -8.23 -20.17 9.04
N VAL A 22 -8.52 -20.56 10.28
CA VAL A 22 -9.59 -21.52 10.58
C VAL A 22 -10.96 -21.08 10.06
N HIS A 23 -11.19 -19.77 10.02
CA HIS A 23 -12.39 -19.15 9.48
C HIS A 23 -12.68 -19.56 8.02
N ASN A 24 -11.65 -19.90 7.24
CA ASN A 24 -11.81 -20.37 5.86
C ASN A 24 -12.34 -21.81 5.75
N LEU A 25 -12.37 -22.58 6.85
CA LEU A 25 -13.02 -23.90 6.92
C LEU A 25 -14.38 -23.84 7.59
N ALA A 26 -14.72 -22.75 8.25
CA ALA A 26 -15.90 -22.64 9.11
C ALA A 26 -17.26 -22.75 8.37
N TYR A 27 -17.27 -22.62 7.04
CA TYR A 27 -18.47 -22.85 6.20
C TYR A 27 -18.60 -24.30 5.68
N ALA A 28 -17.55 -25.10 5.82
CA ALA A 28 -17.44 -26.44 5.28
C ALA A 28 -18.01 -27.50 6.25
N GLN A 29 -19.26 -27.29 6.66
CA GLN A 29 -19.94 -28.09 7.69
C GLN A 29 -19.94 -29.61 7.43
N ARG A 30 -19.93 -30.04 6.16
CA ARG A 30 -19.93 -31.47 5.81
C ARG A 30 -18.56 -32.14 5.89
N LEU A 31 -17.50 -31.41 6.26
CA LEU A 31 -16.20 -32.01 6.58
C LEU A 31 -16.22 -32.79 7.89
N GLY A 32 -17.28 -32.67 8.70
CA GLY A 32 -17.39 -33.39 9.96
C GLY A 32 -16.42 -32.89 11.02
N LEU A 33 -16.18 -31.58 11.04
CA LEU A 33 -15.29 -30.96 12.02
C LEU A 33 -16.03 -30.59 13.30
N TRP A 34 -17.35 -30.37 13.25
CA TRP A 34 -18.16 -30.02 14.43
C TRP A 34 -19.62 -30.43 14.26
N GLY A 35 -20.39 -30.40 15.35
CA GLY A 35 -21.86 -30.42 15.31
C GLY A 35 -22.51 -31.81 15.30
N GLY A 36 -21.85 -32.82 15.87
CA GLY A 36 -22.36 -34.19 15.96
C GLY A 36 -21.64 -34.98 17.06
N GLU A 37 -22.28 -36.04 17.55
CA GLU A 37 -21.80 -36.87 18.68
C GLU A 37 -20.45 -37.57 18.40
N HIS A 38 -20.11 -37.73 17.12
CA HIS A 38 -18.88 -38.38 16.66
C HIS A 38 -17.82 -37.39 16.15
N PHE A 39 -18.05 -36.08 16.30
CA PHE A 39 -17.11 -35.05 15.86
C PHE A 39 -16.32 -34.47 17.04
N PRO A 40 -15.07 -34.02 16.80
CA PRO A 40 -14.17 -33.58 17.87
C PRO A 40 -14.63 -32.29 18.58
N PHE A 41 -15.51 -31.50 17.97
CA PHE A 41 -16.03 -30.26 18.54
C PHE A 41 -17.56 -30.25 18.54
N SER A 42 -18.16 -29.76 19.64
CA SER A 42 -19.62 -29.73 19.79
C SER A 42 -20.23 -28.64 18.92
N THR A 43 -19.56 -27.50 18.80
CA THR A 43 -20.04 -26.35 18.01
C THR A 43 -18.97 -25.78 17.08
N ARG A 44 -19.42 -25.00 16.09
CA ARG A 44 -18.52 -24.23 15.22
C ARG A 44 -17.65 -23.25 16.01
N ALA A 45 -18.22 -22.59 17.02
CA ALA A 45 -17.51 -21.57 17.80
C ALA A 45 -16.36 -22.21 18.58
N GLU A 46 -16.63 -23.34 19.22
CA GLU A 46 -15.63 -24.14 19.96
C GLU A 46 -14.50 -24.63 19.05
N PHE A 47 -14.83 -25.11 17.85
CA PHE A 47 -13.81 -25.47 16.84
C PHE A 47 -12.93 -24.27 16.47
N VAL A 48 -13.53 -23.12 16.17
CA VAL A 48 -12.77 -21.91 15.78
C VAL A 48 -11.87 -21.45 16.93
N GLU A 49 -12.41 -21.38 18.14
CA GLU A 49 -11.68 -20.94 19.34
C GLU A 49 -10.51 -21.86 19.66
N ALA A 50 -10.70 -23.19 19.60
CA ALA A 50 -9.65 -24.16 19.87
C ALA A 50 -8.50 -24.08 18.85
N ILE A 51 -8.81 -23.97 17.56
CA ILE A 51 -7.77 -23.86 16.53
C ILE A 51 -7.08 -22.49 16.56
N GLU A 52 -7.79 -21.41 16.91
CA GLU A 52 -7.19 -20.08 17.07
C GLU A 52 -6.25 -20.00 18.27
N ALA A 53 -6.59 -20.65 19.38
CA ALA A 53 -5.75 -20.70 20.58
C ALA A 53 -4.39 -21.35 20.31
N ASP A 54 -4.37 -22.45 19.54
CA ASP A 54 -3.15 -23.19 19.19
C ASP A 54 -2.48 -22.71 17.89
N GLY A 55 -3.12 -21.77 17.18
CA GLY A 55 -2.59 -21.07 16.03
C GLY A 55 -2.20 -21.98 14.86
N VAL A 56 -1.04 -21.69 14.25
CA VAL A 56 -0.58 -22.33 13.00
C VAL A 56 -0.37 -23.84 13.16
N ALA A 57 0.11 -24.29 14.32
CA ALA A 57 0.41 -25.70 14.55
C ALA A 57 -0.87 -26.56 14.53
N ALA A 58 -1.95 -26.11 15.18
CA ALA A 58 -3.24 -26.80 15.12
C ALA A 58 -3.83 -26.79 13.71
N MET A 59 -3.69 -25.69 12.98
CA MET A 59 -4.15 -25.60 11.59
C MET A 59 -3.40 -26.58 10.66
N GLU A 60 -2.09 -26.78 10.88
CA GLU A 60 -1.27 -27.73 10.14
C GLU A 60 -1.69 -29.18 10.41
N VAL A 61 -1.91 -29.54 11.69
CA VAL A 61 -2.40 -30.87 12.08
C VAL A 61 -3.77 -31.13 11.46
N LEU A 62 -4.69 -30.17 11.56
CA LEU A 62 -6.02 -30.26 10.97
C LEU A 62 -5.96 -30.50 9.45
N ALA A 63 -5.16 -29.70 8.74
CA ALA A 63 -5.01 -29.84 7.29
C ALA A 63 -4.38 -31.19 6.91
N ARG A 64 -3.40 -31.68 7.69
CA ARG A 64 -2.78 -32.98 7.51
C ARG A 64 -3.79 -34.12 7.70
N ASP A 65 -4.59 -34.07 8.74
CA ASP A 65 -5.55 -35.12 9.07
C ASP A 65 -6.70 -35.16 8.04
N LEU A 66 -7.21 -33.99 7.64
CA LEU A 66 -8.19 -33.87 6.55
C LEU A 66 -7.65 -34.45 5.24
N ARG A 67 -6.35 -34.28 4.96
CA ARG A 67 -5.69 -34.86 3.78
C ARG A 67 -5.56 -36.38 3.91
N ALA A 68 -5.19 -36.89 5.09
CA ALA A 68 -5.07 -38.32 5.36
C ALA A 68 -6.42 -39.05 5.23
N LEU A 69 -7.51 -38.40 5.64
CA LEU A 69 -8.88 -38.89 5.50
C LEU A 69 -9.44 -38.78 4.07
N GLY A 70 -8.69 -38.17 3.14
CA GLY A 70 -9.15 -37.93 1.76
C GLY A 70 -10.22 -36.83 1.63
N LEU A 71 -10.47 -36.07 2.70
CA LEU A 71 -11.45 -34.97 2.74
C LEU A 71 -10.88 -33.65 2.21
N TYR A 72 -9.55 -33.54 2.13
CA TYR A 72 -8.86 -32.35 1.68
C TYR A 72 -7.80 -32.70 0.63
N THR A 73 -7.89 -32.06 -0.53
CA THR A 73 -6.86 -32.12 -1.56
C THR A 73 -6.32 -30.72 -1.80
N ALA A 74 -5.04 -30.51 -1.50
CA ALA A 74 -4.32 -29.32 -1.93
C ALA A 74 -3.61 -29.59 -3.26
N ARG A 75 -3.87 -28.75 -4.25
CA ARG A 75 -3.12 -28.72 -5.51
C ARG A 75 -2.46 -27.36 -5.61
N SER A 76 -1.18 -27.35 -5.95
CA SER A 76 -0.46 -26.13 -6.30
C SER A 76 -0.35 -26.05 -7.81
N LEU A 77 -0.44 -24.84 -8.36
CA LEU A 77 -0.15 -24.60 -9.75
C LEU A 77 1.36 -24.80 -9.99
N SER A 78 1.70 -25.48 -11.08
CA SER A 78 3.11 -25.65 -11.46
C SER A 78 3.72 -24.30 -11.84
N PHE A 79 4.97 -24.06 -11.46
CA PHE A 79 5.77 -22.94 -11.95
C PHE A 79 6.63 -23.32 -13.17
N ASN A 80 6.40 -24.51 -13.76
CA ASN A 80 7.05 -24.88 -15.00
C ASN A 80 6.72 -23.84 -16.10
N GLY A 81 7.74 -23.33 -16.78
CA GLY A 81 7.64 -22.26 -17.78
C GLY A 81 7.55 -20.84 -17.20
N VAL A 82 7.61 -20.66 -15.87
CA VAL A 82 7.69 -19.33 -15.26
C VAL A 82 9.15 -18.95 -15.09
N GLU A 83 9.55 -17.85 -15.72
CA GLU A 83 10.88 -17.26 -15.59
C GLU A 83 10.84 -16.10 -14.59
N TYR A 84 11.93 -15.94 -13.83
CA TYR A 84 12.08 -14.87 -12.86
C TYR A 84 13.38 -14.13 -13.14
N GLU A 85 13.30 -12.81 -13.23
CA GLU A 85 14.44 -11.93 -13.42
C GLU A 85 14.40 -10.81 -12.38
N LEU A 86 15.52 -10.55 -11.73
CA LEU A 86 15.70 -9.35 -10.93
C LEU A 86 16.23 -8.23 -11.83
N ILE A 87 15.37 -7.26 -12.14
CA ILE A 87 15.76 -6.10 -12.94
C ILE A 87 16.31 -5.03 -12.00
N GLU A 88 17.61 -4.80 -12.05
CA GLU A 88 18.28 -3.76 -11.29
C GLU A 88 18.14 -2.40 -11.98
N HIS A 89 17.90 -1.35 -11.18
CA HIS A 89 17.95 0.03 -11.66
C HIS A 89 19.24 0.68 -11.18
N GLU A 90 20.16 0.92 -12.12
CA GLU A 90 21.33 1.74 -11.87
C GLU A 90 20.91 3.21 -11.70
N LEU A 91 21.15 3.77 -10.53
CA LEU A 91 20.87 5.17 -10.25
C LEU A 91 21.80 6.06 -11.09
N THR A 92 21.20 7.01 -11.80
CA THR A 92 21.94 8.05 -12.51
C THR A 92 22.64 9.00 -11.53
N PRO A 93 23.71 9.69 -11.93
CA PRO A 93 24.35 10.70 -11.08
C PRO A 93 23.38 11.79 -10.60
N GLU A 94 22.34 12.10 -11.37
CA GLU A 94 21.30 13.03 -10.95
C GLU A 94 20.40 12.45 -9.86
N GLN A 95 19.94 11.21 -10.01
CA GLN A 95 19.13 10.54 -8.98
C GLN A 95 19.90 10.38 -7.67
N ILE A 96 21.20 10.07 -7.73
CA ILE A 96 22.08 10.03 -6.54
C ILE A 96 22.08 11.40 -5.85
N ARG A 97 22.35 12.49 -6.59
CA ARG A 97 22.30 13.85 -6.02
C ARG A 97 20.95 14.20 -5.40
N ILE A 98 19.85 13.82 -6.05
CA ILE A 98 18.49 14.05 -5.52
C ILE A 98 18.29 13.26 -4.22
N TYR A 99 18.66 11.98 -4.21
CA TYR A 99 18.55 11.13 -3.04
C TYR A 99 19.36 11.68 -1.86
N ASP A 100 20.63 12.04 -2.10
CA ASP A 100 21.53 12.59 -1.10
C ASP A 100 20.99 13.92 -0.55
N ALA A 101 20.46 14.80 -1.40
CA ALA A 101 19.86 16.06 -0.95
C ALA A 101 18.66 15.85 -0.02
N TYR A 102 17.81 14.85 -0.31
CA TYR A 102 16.72 14.48 0.61
C TYR A 102 17.24 13.79 1.88
N ALA A 103 18.24 12.92 1.78
CA ALA A 103 18.85 12.27 2.94
C ALA A 103 19.45 13.30 3.91
N ASP A 104 20.18 14.29 3.38
CA ASP A 104 20.72 15.42 4.14
C ASP A 104 19.59 16.23 4.80
N ALA A 105 18.52 16.52 4.06
CA ALA A 105 17.37 17.24 4.60
C ALA A 105 16.70 16.46 5.76
N PHE A 106 16.51 15.15 5.63
CA PHE A 106 15.99 14.31 6.72
C PHE A 106 16.93 14.26 7.92
N GLY A 107 18.25 14.31 7.72
CA GLY A 107 19.23 14.48 8.80
C GLY A 107 19.02 15.78 9.58
N ILE A 108 18.74 16.88 8.87
CA ILE A 108 18.47 18.18 9.50
C ILE A 108 17.13 18.18 10.23
N ILE A 109 16.08 17.57 9.66
CA ILE A 109 14.78 17.42 10.34
C ILE A 109 14.96 16.60 11.62
N HIS A 110 15.74 15.52 11.57
CA HIS A 110 16.01 14.68 12.75
C HIS A 110 16.69 15.47 13.86
N ASN A 111 17.72 16.26 13.53
CA ASN A 111 18.40 17.11 14.50
C ASN A 111 17.47 18.20 15.08
N ASN A 112 16.60 18.78 14.25
CA ASN A 112 15.62 19.77 14.70
C ASN A 112 14.45 19.17 15.48
N LEU A 113 14.15 17.88 15.31
CA LEU A 113 13.07 17.21 16.03
C LEU A 113 13.35 17.19 17.53
N ASP A 114 14.57 16.85 17.94
CA ASP A 114 14.96 16.86 19.35
C ASP A 114 14.92 18.28 19.93
N ALA A 115 15.42 19.28 19.18
CA ALA A 115 15.36 20.68 19.59
C ALA A 115 13.92 21.22 19.68
N ALA A 116 13.04 20.85 18.75
CA ALA A 116 11.63 21.22 18.77
C ALA A 116 10.90 20.59 19.96
N MET A 117 11.17 19.32 20.28
CA MET A 117 10.61 18.68 21.48
C MET A 117 11.07 19.38 22.78
N GLN A 118 12.31 19.88 22.83
CA GLN A 118 12.78 20.67 23.97
C GLN A 118 12.07 22.03 24.04
N ALA A 119 11.99 22.75 22.91
CA ALA A 119 11.29 24.03 22.82
C ALA A 119 9.78 23.94 23.10
N ALA A 120 9.19 22.76 22.90
CA ALA A 120 7.81 22.44 23.21
C ALA A 120 7.61 21.95 24.66
N ASN A 121 8.66 21.84 25.48
CA ASN A 121 8.66 21.22 26.81
C ASN A 121 8.15 19.76 26.82
N ILE A 122 8.30 19.03 25.72
CA ILE A 122 8.07 17.57 25.69
C ILE A 122 9.26 16.85 26.34
N THR A 123 10.46 17.39 26.13
CA THR A 123 11.70 17.00 26.81
C THR A 123 12.26 18.19 27.59
N GLY A 124 12.95 17.92 28.69
CA GLY A 124 13.62 18.92 29.52
C GLY A 124 15.14 18.71 29.49
N SER A 125 15.88 19.53 30.25
CA SER A 125 17.34 19.45 30.34
C SER A 125 17.84 18.14 30.98
N THR A 126 17.05 17.52 31.84
CA THR A 126 17.43 16.32 32.61
C THR A 126 16.69 15.05 32.20
N GLY A 127 15.73 15.11 31.26
CA GLY A 127 14.93 13.94 30.92
C GLY A 127 13.72 14.21 30.03
N THR A 128 12.85 13.20 29.90
CA THR A 128 11.59 13.33 29.15
C THR A 128 10.48 13.78 30.07
N LEU A 129 9.75 14.85 29.72
CA LEU A 129 8.66 15.40 30.52
C LEU A 129 7.31 14.79 30.14
N ASN A 130 7.14 14.45 28.85
CA ASN A 130 5.95 13.77 28.35
C ASN A 130 6.35 12.62 27.40
N ALA A 131 6.35 11.40 27.94
CA ALA A 131 6.76 10.20 27.20
C ALA A 131 5.81 9.88 26.03
N GLN A 132 4.52 10.13 26.20
CA GLN A 132 3.52 9.87 25.15
C GLN A 132 3.68 10.83 23.98
N ALA A 133 3.82 12.14 24.24
CA ALA A 133 4.05 13.14 23.21
C ALA A 133 5.39 12.90 22.48
N LYS A 134 6.45 12.54 23.21
CA LYS A 134 7.74 12.15 22.61
C LYS A 134 7.61 10.93 21.69
N SER A 135 6.92 9.89 22.16
CA SER A 135 6.67 8.68 21.37
C SER A 135 5.89 9.01 20.10
N ALA A 136 4.80 9.78 20.22
CA ALA A 136 3.99 10.21 19.09
C ALA A 136 4.79 11.01 18.05
N ALA A 137 5.60 11.99 18.48
CA ALA A 137 6.44 12.79 17.60
C ALA A 137 7.46 11.92 16.84
N ARG A 138 8.13 11.00 17.53
CA ARG A 138 9.09 10.07 16.91
C ARG A 138 8.40 9.11 15.93
N SER A 139 7.28 8.53 16.31
CA SER A 139 6.50 7.63 15.45
C SER A 139 6.00 8.35 14.19
N ALA A 140 5.54 9.60 14.30
CA ALA A 140 5.12 10.41 13.17
C ALA A 140 6.29 10.67 12.20
N PHE A 141 7.46 11.07 12.73
CA PHE A 141 8.67 11.28 11.94
C PHE A 141 9.12 10.02 11.20
N GLU A 142 9.26 8.90 11.91
CA GLU A 142 9.72 7.65 11.32
C GLU A 142 8.76 7.12 10.25
N SER A 143 7.45 7.26 10.48
CA SER A 143 6.42 6.90 9.49
C SER A 143 6.45 7.81 8.26
N ALA A 144 6.71 9.11 8.43
CA ALA A 144 6.86 10.04 7.31
C ALA A 144 8.12 9.71 6.48
N LYS A 145 9.24 9.43 7.16
CA LYS A 145 10.52 9.05 6.54
C LYS A 145 10.38 7.76 5.72
N GLN A 146 9.83 6.70 6.31
CA GLN A 146 9.66 5.41 5.61
C GLN A 146 8.78 5.55 4.36
N ARG A 147 7.64 6.25 4.47
CA ARG A 147 6.77 6.50 3.32
C ARG A 147 7.47 7.32 2.25
N PHE A 148 8.09 8.43 2.62
CA PHE A 148 8.80 9.30 1.67
C PHE A 148 9.85 8.53 0.86
N PHE A 149 10.77 7.82 1.53
CA PHE A 149 11.83 7.10 0.82
C PHE A 149 11.32 5.89 0.04
N GLY A 150 10.30 5.19 0.53
CA GLY A 150 9.65 4.12 -0.22
C GLY A 150 9.08 4.62 -1.55
N HIS A 151 8.38 5.75 -1.53
CA HIS A 151 7.86 6.39 -2.73
C HIS A 151 8.98 6.95 -3.63
N LEU A 152 10.00 7.60 -3.06
CA LEU A 152 11.13 8.17 -3.81
C LEU A 152 11.89 7.09 -4.58
N LEU A 153 12.28 6.00 -3.91
CA LEU A 153 13.01 4.89 -4.52
C LEU A 153 12.19 4.19 -5.60
N THR A 154 10.90 3.97 -5.35
CA THR A 154 9.99 3.38 -6.33
C THR A 154 9.85 4.27 -7.56
N SER A 155 9.78 5.59 -7.35
CA SER A 155 9.73 6.57 -8.43
C SER A 155 11.03 6.61 -9.21
N MET A 156 12.19 6.53 -8.54
CA MET A 156 13.51 6.52 -9.19
C MET A 156 13.72 5.31 -10.09
N LYS A 157 13.25 4.12 -9.73
CA LYS A 157 13.39 2.93 -10.60
C LYS A 157 12.37 2.82 -11.74
N THR A 158 11.35 3.66 -11.75
CA THR A 158 10.27 3.64 -12.76
C THR A 158 10.76 3.83 -14.21
N PRO A 159 11.80 4.63 -14.51
CA PRO A 159 12.37 4.70 -15.86
C PRO A 159 12.90 3.36 -16.38
N THR A 160 13.50 2.52 -15.53
CA THR A 160 13.90 1.16 -15.95
C THR A 160 12.67 0.29 -16.23
N LEU A 161 11.66 0.33 -15.36
CA LEU A 161 10.39 -0.35 -15.60
C LEU A 161 9.77 0.05 -16.94
N ILE A 162 9.70 1.36 -17.23
CA ILE A 162 9.16 1.88 -18.49
C ILE A 162 9.91 1.28 -19.69
N ARG A 163 11.24 1.26 -19.67
CA ARG A 163 12.03 0.66 -20.77
C ARG A 163 11.73 -0.82 -20.95
N SER A 164 11.65 -1.59 -19.86
CA SER A 164 11.35 -3.02 -19.91
C SER A 164 9.93 -3.27 -20.43
N VAL A 165 8.94 -2.53 -19.95
CA VAL A 165 7.55 -2.63 -20.43
C VAL A 165 7.47 -2.25 -21.92
N THR A 166 8.15 -1.20 -22.36
CA THR A 166 8.16 -0.81 -23.79
C THR A 166 8.69 -1.94 -24.67
N ARG A 167 9.81 -2.56 -24.28
CA ARG A 167 10.38 -3.72 -24.99
C ARG A 167 9.38 -4.87 -25.07
N ASP A 168 8.75 -5.23 -23.95
CA ASP A 168 7.78 -6.33 -23.92
C ASP A 168 6.56 -6.06 -24.81
N LEU A 169 6.09 -4.80 -24.86
CA LEU A 169 5.00 -4.40 -25.74
C LEU A 169 5.39 -4.48 -27.23
N GLU A 170 6.65 -4.23 -27.57
CA GLU A 170 7.21 -4.39 -28.92
C GLU A 170 7.33 -5.87 -29.32
N GLU A 171 7.67 -6.75 -28.37
CA GLU A 171 7.68 -8.21 -28.53
C GLU A 171 6.26 -8.83 -28.59
N GLY A 172 5.21 -8.01 -28.35
CA GLY A 172 3.82 -8.43 -28.43
C GLY A 172 3.27 -9.04 -27.14
N HIS A 173 4.00 -8.91 -26.03
CA HIS A 173 3.56 -9.32 -24.70
C HIS A 173 2.57 -8.30 -24.09
N ALA A 174 1.98 -8.65 -22.95
CA ALA A 174 1.19 -7.76 -22.12
C ALA A 174 1.84 -7.60 -20.74
N ALA A 175 2.01 -6.35 -20.32
CA ALA A 175 2.68 -6.04 -19.05
C ALA A 175 1.65 -5.88 -17.91
N VAL A 176 1.99 -6.42 -16.75
CA VAL A 176 1.23 -6.27 -15.52
C VAL A 176 2.15 -5.69 -14.46
N VAL A 177 1.84 -4.51 -13.93
CA VAL A 177 2.63 -3.81 -12.93
C VAL A 177 1.88 -3.82 -11.60
N GLN A 178 2.48 -4.47 -10.60
CA GLN A 178 2.02 -4.46 -9.23
C GLN A 178 2.71 -3.34 -8.44
N ILE A 179 1.91 -2.46 -7.85
CA ILE A 179 2.35 -1.32 -7.04
C ILE A 179 1.58 -1.29 -5.71
N VAL A 180 2.13 -0.64 -4.69
CA VAL A 180 1.40 -0.39 -3.43
C VAL A 180 1.06 1.09 -3.31
N SER A 181 2.04 1.93 -3.59
CA SER A 181 2.00 3.38 -3.47
C SER A 181 1.35 4.02 -4.69
N THR A 182 0.06 4.33 -4.61
CA THR A 182 -0.72 4.94 -5.72
C THR A 182 -0.70 6.47 -5.74
N GLY A 183 -0.25 7.11 -4.66
CA GLY A 183 -0.28 8.58 -4.50
C GLY A 183 -1.69 9.16 -4.26
N GLU A 184 -2.73 8.33 -4.13
CA GLU A 184 -4.12 8.79 -4.05
C GLU A 184 -4.38 9.79 -2.93
N ALA A 185 -4.09 9.40 -1.67
CA ALA A 185 -4.39 10.23 -0.52
C ALA A 185 -3.68 11.60 -0.56
N LEU A 186 -2.46 11.63 -1.10
CA LEU A 186 -1.70 12.87 -1.26
C LEU A 186 -2.36 13.78 -2.31
N MET A 187 -2.64 13.23 -3.48
CA MET A 187 -3.28 13.96 -4.57
C MET A 187 -4.67 14.48 -4.15
N GLU A 188 -5.48 13.66 -3.49
CA GLU A 188 -6.80 14.08 -3.00
C GLU A 188 -6.72 15.27 -2.05
N ARG A 189 -5.77 15.26 -1.11
CA ARG A 189 -5.54 16.37 -0.19
C ARG A 189 -5.12 17.64 -0.94
N ARG A 190 -4.17 17.54 -1.87
CA ARG A 190 -3.68 18.69 -2.65
C ARG A 190 -4.75 19.24 -3.59
N LEU A 191 -5.58 18.40 -4.18
CA LEU A 191 -6.70 18.83 -5.01
C LEU A 191 -7.82 19.51 -4.20
N ALA A 192 -7.98 19.17 -2.92
CA ALA A 192 -8.94 19.82 -2.03
C ALA A 192 -8.56 21.27 -1.68
N GLU A 193 -7.28 21.63 -1.82
CA GLU A 193 -6.77 22.99 -1.62
C GLU A 193 -6.94 23.87 -2.87
N LEU A 194 -7.27 23.27 -4.03
CA LEU A 194 -7.42 23.97 -5.31
C LEU A 194 -8.90 24.20 -5.67
N PRO A 195 -9.27 25.41 -6.13
CA PRO A 195 -10.57 25.63 -6.77
C PRO A 195 -10.76 24.70 -7.98
N THR A 196 -11.98 24.18 -8.16
CA THR A 196 -12.29 23.27 -9.29
C THR A 196 -12.06 23.88 -10.68
N GLU A 197 -12.05 25.21 -10.77
CA GLU A 197 -11.74 25.96 -12.00
C GLU A 197 -10.29 25.74 -12.46
N GLU A 198 -9.37 25.50 -11.51
CA GLU A 198 -7.94 25.26 -11.77
C GLU A 198 -7.65 23.81 -12.16
N TRP A 199 -8.62 22.90 -12.12
CA TRP A 199 -8.42 21.48 -12.42
C TRP A 199 -8.05 21.21 -13.89
N ASN A 200 -8.21 22.19 -14.77
CA ASN A 200 -7.79 22.12 -16.17
C ASN A 200 -6.35 22.62 -16.42
N ASP A 201 -5.65 23.11 -15.39
CA ASP A 201 -4.23 23.47 -15.41
C ASP A 201 -3.65 23.39 -13.97
N VAL A 202 -3.47 22.17 -13.48
CA VAL A 202 -2.96 21.92 -12.12
C VAL A 202 -1.47 22.28 -12.04
N ARG A 203 -1.14 23.20 -11.14
CA ARG A 203 0.25 23.66 -10.89
C ARG A 203 0.77 23.31 -9.50
N VAL A 204 -0.03 22.64 -8.68
CA VAL A 204 0.40 22.17 -7.36
C VAL A 204 1.34 20.98 -7.49
N ASP A 205 2.31 20.90 -6.59
CA ASP A 205 3.15 19.73 -6.47
C ASP A 205 2.32 18.56 -5.90
N ILE A 206 2.39 17.42 -6.57
CA ILE A 206 1.72 16.16 -6.22
C ILE A 206 2.73 15.02 -6.05
N THR A 207 4.02 15.36 -5.98
CA THR A 207 5.12 14.41 -5.85
C THR A 207 5.31 13.97 -4.40
N PRO A 208 6.05 12.88 -4.15
CA PRO A 208 6.29 12.39 -2.79
C PRO A 208 6.94 13.42 -1.85
N ARG A 209 7.57 14.48 -2.38
CA ARG A 209 8.07 15.63 -1.60
C ARG A 209 7.00 16.19 -0.65
N GLU A 210 5.75 16.20 -1.07
CA GLU A 210 4.66 16.71 -0.26
C GLU A 210 4.39 15.88 1.01
N TYR A 211 4.74 14.58 1.06
CA TYR A 211 4.58 13.80 2.30
C TYR A 211 5.43 14.35 3.45
N VAL A 212 6.64 14.82 3.16
CA VAL A 212 7.51 15.41 4.20
C VAL A 212 7.09 16.84 4.54
N LEU A 213 6.64 17.62 3.54
CA LEU A 213 6.10 18.96 3.79
C LEU A 213 4.84 18.91 4.66
N ASP A 214 3.94 17.97 4.39
CA ASP A 214 2.73 17.79 5.20
C ASP A 214 3.03 17.29 6.61
N TYR A 215 4.05 16.44 6.77
CA TYR A 215 4.54 16.06 8.10
C TYR A 215 5.04 17.30 8.86
N LEU A 216 5.84 18.16 8.22
CA LEU A 216 6.36 19.36 8.87
C LEU A 216 5.25 20.34 9.25
N ALA A 217 4.28 20.54 8.37
CA ALA A 217 3.17 21.46 8.59
C ALA A 217 2.19 20.98 9.67
N HIS A 218 1.92 19.67 9.77
CA HIS A 218 0.79 19.18 10.58
C HIS A 218 1.16 18.19 11.69
N SER A 219 2.38 17.65 11.70
CA SER A 219 2.78 16.58 12.63
C SER A 219 4.12 16.82 13.31
N PHE A 220 4.85 17.86 12.91
CA PHE A 220 6.03 18.31 13.63
C PHE A 220 5.63 18.82 15.02
N PRO A 221 6.41 18.55 16.09
CA PRO A 221 6.00 18.85 17.46
C PRO A 221 6.11 20.36 17.76
N VAL A 222 5.11 21.12 17.33
CA VAL A 222 5.01 22.57 17.55
C VAL A 222 4.11 22.93 18.74
N GLN A 223 3.23 22.04 19.20
CA GLN A 223 2.36 22.30 20.34
C GLN A 223 3.19 22.52 21.62
N LEU A 224 2.92 23.60 22.34
CA LEU A 224 3.55 23.94 23.61
C LEU A 224 2.96 23.12 24.76
N TYR A 225 3.84 22.58 25.60
CA TYR A 225 3.50 21.95 26.87
C TYR A 225 3.98 22.84 28.02
N GLU A 226 3.25 22.85 29.14
CA GLU A 226 3.70 23.47 30.38
C GLU A 226 4.21 22.40 31.35
N PRO A 227 5.41 22.57 31.93
CA PRO A 227 5.88 21.68 32.99
C PRO A 227 4.99 21.81 34.24
N PHE A 228 4.74 20.68 34.91
CA PHE A 228 4.08 20.63 36.21
C PHE A 228 4.68 19.51 37.06
N THR A 229 4.60 19.65 38.39
CA THR A 229 4.95 18.58 39.33
C THR A 229 3.68 17.84 39.73
N ASP A 230 3.65 16.52 39.58
CA ASP A 230 2.52 15.71 39.99
C ASP A 230 2.46 15.53 41.53
N SER A 231 1.43 14.83 42.01
CA SER A 231 1.24 14.55 43.45
C SER A 231 2.34 13.67 44.06
N GLU A 232 3.12 12.97 43.24
CA GLU A 232 4.22 12.10 43.66
C GLU A 232 5.57 12.83 43.63
N GLY A 233 5.59 14.10 43.23
CA GLY A 233 6.81 14.91 43.14
C GLY A 233 7.57 14.76 41.81
N ASN A 234 7.02 14.03 40.83
CA ASN A 234 7.66 13.86 39.54
C ASN A 234 7.37 15.05 38.63
N LEU A 235 8.40 15.50 37.90
CA LEU A 235 8.27 16.56 36.91
C LEU A 235 7.74 15.97 35.59
N SER A 236 6.60 16.46 35.12
CA SER A 236 5.99 16.10 33.85
C SER A 236 5.56 17.34 33.08
N SER A 237 4.98 17.19 31.88
CA SER A 237 4.41 18.31 31.13
C SER A 237 3.07 17.96 30.50
N ARG A 238 2.18 18.96 30.44
CA ARG A 238 0.82 18.84 29.90
C ARG A 238 0.57 19.87 28.81
N PRO A 239 -0.28 19.58 27.82
CA PRO A 239 -0.53 20.48 26.70
C PRO A 239 -1.15 21.79 27.16
N VAL A 240 -0.67 22.91 26.61
CA VAL A 240 -1.20 24.25 26.90
C VAL A 240 -2.35 24.56 25.94
N TYR A 241 -3.47 25.02 26.50
CA TYR A 241 -4.62 25.52 25.74
C TYR A 241 -4.95 26.95 26.15
N ARG A 242 -5.33 27.78 25.19
CA ARG A 242 -5.86 29.13 25.39
C ARG A 242 -7.17 29.25 24.63
N GLU A 243 -8.25 29.58 25.34
CA GLU A 243 -9.60 29.68 24.75
C GLU A 243 -10.03 28.40 23.99
N GLY A 244 -9.61 27.23 24.48
CA GLY A 244 -9.91 25.93 23.86
C GLY A 244 -9.03 25.58 22.65
N GLN A 245 -8.14 26.47 22.21
CA GLN A 245 -7.19 26.21 21.11
C GLN A 245 -5.82 25.80 21.66
N PRO A 246 -5.11 24.85 21.01
CA PRO A 246 -3.76 24.49 21.40
C PRO A 246 -2.82 25.68 21.21
N VAL A 247 -1.93 25.92 22.18
CA VAL A 247 -0.90 26.96 22.07
C VAL A 247 0.35 26.34 21.45
N GLU A 248 0.99 27.06 20.53
CA GLU A 248 2.20 26.61 19.85
C GLU A 248 3.47 27.27 20.42
N SER A 249 4.58 26.52 20.40
CA SER A 249 5.92 27.02 20.70
C SER A 249 6.44 27.80 19.50
N ARG A 250 6.62 29.12 19.66
CA ARG A 250 7.11 30.01 18.60
C ARG A 250 8.46 29.56 18.03
N GLU A 251 9.34 29.01 18.86
CA GLU A 251 10.63 28.51 18.41
C GLU A 251 10.48 27.22 17.58
N ALA A 252 9.62 26.29 18.01
CA ALA A 252 9.36 25.06 17.27
C ALA A 252 8.69 25.34 15.91
N VAL A 253 7.77 26.32 15.85
CA VAL A 253 7.15 26.79 14.59
C VAL A 253 8.20 27.36 13.64
N ALA A 254 9.04 28.29 14.12
CA ALA A 254 10.09 28.89 13.28
C ALA A 254 11.05 27.84 12.68
N ARG A 255 11.38 26.79 13.46
CA ARG A 255 12.17 25.65 12.98
C ARG A 255 11.44 24.86 11.89
N SER A 256 10.15 24.61 12.07
CA SER A 256 9.34 23.93 11.06
C SER A 256 9.30 24.72 9.74
N ASP A 257 9.06 26.03 9.83
CA ASP A 257 8.98 26.91 8.65
C ASP A 257 10.30 26.96 7.86
N GLU A 258 11.44 27.02 8.56
CA GLU A 258 12.77 26.96 7.92
C GLU A 258 12.99 25.63 7.18
N LEU A 259 12.59 24.52 7.78
CA LEU A 259 12.68 23.20 7.17
C LEU A 259 11.78 23.08 5.93
N ILE A 260 10.55 23.59 6.01
CA ILE A 260 9.61 23.64 4.88
C ILE A 260 10.21 24.42 3.73
N ALA A 261 10.73 25.63 3.98
CA ALA A 261 11.34 26.46 2.95
C ALA A 261 12.53 25.75 2.27
N LYS A 262 13.37 25.05 3.05
CA LYS A 262 14.48 24.28 2.51
C LYS A 262 14.01 23.12 1.62
N LEU A 263 13.07 22.31 2.11
CA LEU A 263 12.57 21.14 1.38
C LEU A 263 11.79 21.51 0.11
N ALA A 264 11.03 22.61 0.14
CA ALA A 264 10.26 23.09 -1.01
C ALA A 264 11.15 23.46 -2.22
N SER A 265 12.45 23.68 -2.00
CA SER A 265 13.42 23.96 -3.08
C SER A 265 14.08 22.71 -3.67
N LEU A 266 13.95 21.53 -3.04
CA LEU A 266 14.56 20.30 -3.54
C LEU A 266 13.84 19.76 -4.78
N THR A 267 14.56 19.14 -5.71
CA THR A 267 13.98 18.62 -6.96
C THR A 267 12.85 17.61 -6.69
N PRO A 268 11.63 17.85 -7.19
CA PRO A 268 10.53 16.90 -7.05
C PRO A 268 10.72 15.69 -7.98
N VAL A 269 10.29 14.50 -7.53
CA VAL A 269 10.34 13.26 -8.32
C VAL A 269 8.91 12.74 -8.50
N PRO A 270 8.33 12.69 -9.72
CA PRO A 270 6.95 12.25 -9.91
C PRO A 270 6.69 10.83 -9.40
N GLY A 271 5.50 10.56 -8.88
CA GLY A 271 5.11 9.22 -8.43
C GLY A 271 5.18 8.18 -9.56
N SER A 272 5.50 6.93 -9.23
CA SER A 272 5.66 5.84 -10.20
C SER A 272 4.45 5.64 -11.11
N LEU A 273 3.23 5.60 -10.54
CA LEU A 273 2.00 5.45 -11.33
C LEU A 273 1.77 6.62 -12.28
N ASP A 274 2.05 7.85 -11.84
CA ASP A 274 1.91 9.04 -12.70
C ASP A 274 2.95 9.03 -13.82
N GLN A 275 4.18 8.57 -13.57
CA GLN A 275 5.19 8.36 -14.60
C GLN A 275 4.73 7.33 -15.65
N ILE A 276 4.17 6.19 -15.22
CA ILE A 276 3.64 5.14 -16.10
C ILE A 276 2.50 5.70 -16.97
N ILE A 277 1.52 6.35 -16.35
CA ILE A 277 0.37 6.94 -17.06
C ILE A 277 0.81 8.05 -18.01
N ARG A 278 1.75 8.91 -17.59
CA ARG A 278 2.29 9.99 -18.43
C ARG A 278 3.04 9.45 -19.65
N HIS A 279 3.77 8.35 -19.50
CA HIS A 279 4.56 7.77 -20.57
C HIS A 279 3.72 7.00 -21.58
N PHE A 280 2.91 6.04 -21.11
CA PHE A 280 2.14 5.15 -21.99
C PHE A 280 0.77 5.72 -22.38
N GLY A 281 0.25 6.68 -21.61
CA GLY A 281 -1.07 7.23 -21.81
C GLY A 281 -2.18 6.35 -21.24
N VAL A 282 -3.32 6.98 -21.00
CA VAL A 282 -4.50 6.33 -20.40
C VAL A 282 -5.19 5.35 -21.35
N ASP A 283 -4.93 5.46 -22.66
CA ASP A 283 -5.48 4.57 -23.67
C ASP A 283 -4.75 3.22 -23.73
N ILE A 284 -3.50 3.17 -23.25
CA ILE A 284 -2.69 1.94 -23.21
C ILE A 284 -2.67 1.31 -21.82
N VAL A 285 -2.75 2.13 -20.77
CA VAL A 285 -2.70 1.71 -19.37
C VAL A 285 -4.09 1.46 -18.81
N ALA A 286 -4.34 0.21 -18.43
CA ALA A 286 -5.46 -0.20 -17.59
C ALA A 286 -5.13 0.04 -16.12
N GLU A 287 -5.68 1.10 -15.54
CA GLU A 287 -5.46 1.44 -14.14
C GLU A 287 -6.50 0.76 -13.24
N VAL A 288 -6.06 -0.17 -12.39
CA VAL A 288 -6.91 -0.91 -11.43
C VAL A 288 -6.45 -0.62 -10.01
N THR A 289 -6.59 0.63 -9.58
CA THR A 289 -6.13 1.12 -8.27
C THR A 289 -7.28 1.70 -7.44
N GLY A 290 -6.96 2.16 -6.22
CA GLY A 290 -7.93 2.86 -5.36
C GLY A 290 -8.33 4.24 -5.89
N ARG A 291 -7.50 4.86 -6.76
CA ARG A 291 -7.61 6.26 -7.18
C ARG A 291 -9.00 6.60 -7.71
N SER A 292 -9.68 7.51 -7.03
CA SER A 292 -10.89 8.15 -7.55
C SER A 292 -10.61 9.24 -8.60
N ARG A 293 -9.38 9.77 -8.65
CA ARG A 293 -8.93 10.77 -9.64
C ARG A 293 -7.54 10.44 -10.16
N ARG A 294 -7.16 11.02 -11.29
CA ARG A 294 -5.78 10.98 -11.79
C ARG A 294 -5.42 12.29 -12.48
N ILE A 295 -4.13 12.52 -12.64
CA ILE A 295 -3.64 13.70 -13.33
C ILE A 295 -3.03 13.26 -14.67
N VAL A 296 -3.54 13.84 -15.75
CA VAL A 296 -3.12 13.52 -17.12
C VAL A 296 -2.52 14.76 -17.78
N ARG A 297 -1.54 14.55 -18.65
CA ARG A 297 -0.93 15.64 -19.43
C ARG A 297 -1.72 15.83 -20.73
N LYS A 298 -2.26 17.03 -20.95
CA LYS A 298 -2.93 17.46 -22.19
C LYS A 298 -2.17 18.65 -22.79
N GLY A 299 -1.27 18.36 -23.73
CA GLY A 299 -0.29 19.34 -24.21
C GLY A 299 0.72 19.68 -23.11
N GLU A 300 0.84 20.97 -22.78
CA GLU A 300 1.68 21.42 -21.65
C GLU A 300 0.95 21.48 -20.30
N ARG A 301 -0.36 21.26 -20.28
CA ARG A 301 -1.19 21.36 -19.05
C ARG A 301 -1.37 20.02 -18.36
N LEU A 302 -1.46 20.05 -17.04
CA LEU A 302 -1.87 18.94 -16.21
C LEU A 302 -3.36 19.08 -15.88
N VAL A 303 -4.15 18.05 -16.17
CA VAL A 303 -5.60 18.07 -16.03
C VAL A 303 -6.04 16.96 -15.09
N VAL A 304 -6.95 17.28 -14.16
CA VAL A 304 -7.59 16.28 -13.30
C VAL A 304 -8.66 15.53 -14.08
N GLU A 305 -8.59 14.20 -14.06
CA GLU A 305 -9.64 13.32 -14.55
C GLU A 305 -10.26 12.53 -13.41
N ASN A 306 -11.58 12.61 -13.28
CA ASN A 306 -12.34 11.76 -12.36
C ASN A 306 -12.46 10.34 -12.93
N ARG A 307 -12.28 9.34 -12.07
CA ARG A 307 -12.49 7.92 -12.38
C ARG A 307 -13.83 7.50 -11.77
N ALA A 308 -14.69 6.88 -12.57
CA ALA A 308 -15.96 6.35 -12.08
C ALA A 308 -15.72 5.21 -11.07
N ALA A 309 -16.67 4.96 -10.16
CA ALA A 309 -16.59 3.84 -9.22
C ALA A 309 -16.47 2.47 -9.94
N SER A 310 -17.01 2.37 -11.16
CA SER A 310 -16.90 1.19 -12.03
C SER A 310 -15.61 1.14 -12.86
N ALA A 311 -14.72 2.14 -12.76
CA ALA A 311 -13.51 2.24 -13.60
C ALA A 311 -12.66 0.98 -13.51
N ASN A 312 -12.41 0.45 -12.31
CA ASN A 312 -11.62 -0.76 -12.14
C ASN A 312 -12.17 -1.97 -12.92
N LEU A 313 -13.49 -2.10 -13.05
CA LEU A 313 -14.11 -3.16 -13.85
C LEU A 313 -13.93 -2.91 -15.35
N ALA A 314 -14.16 -1.67 -15.80
CA ALA A 314 -13.98 -1.28 -17.20
C ALA A 314 -12.52 -1.43 -17.65
N GLU A 315 -11.57 -1.01 -16.83
CA GLU A 315 -10.13 -1.09 -17.08
C GLU A 315 -9.65 -2.55 -17.11
N THR A 316 -10.11 -3.39 -16.18
CA THR A 316 -9.83 -4.84 -16.22
C THR A 316 -10.36 -5.46 -17.51
N ARG A 317 -11.59 -5.11 -17.89
CA ARG A 317 -12.18 -5.63 -19.13
C ARG A 317 -11.40 -5.16 -20.35
N ALA A 318 -11.05 -3.88 -20.44
CA ALA A 318 -10.28 -3.35 -21.56
C ALA A 318 -8.91 -4.05 -21.71
N PHE A 319 -8.25 -4.39 -20.61
CA PHE A 319 -7.03 -5.20 -20.63
C PHE A 319 -7.29 -6.63 -21.13
N MET A 320 -8.31 -7.31 -20.60
CA MET A 320 -8.65 -8.69 -21.00
C MET A 320 -9.22 -8.80 -22.43
N ASP A 321 -9.81 -7.72 -22.94
CA ASP A 321 -10.32 -7.59 -24.31
C ASP A 321 -9.24 -7.17 -25.33
N ASP A 322 -7.97 -7.11 -24.93
CA ASP A 322 -6.77 -6.68 -25.71
C ASP A 322 -6.83 -5.23 -26.21
N GLN A 323 -7.66 -4.39 -25.59
CA GLN A 323 -7.75 -2.96 -25.91
C GLN A 323 -6.63 -2.15 -25.24
N LYS A 324 -6.21 -2.60 -24.04
CA LYS A 324 -5.12 -2.02 -23.26
C LYS A 324 -4.07 -3.10 -23.01
N ARG A 325 -2.79 -2.76 -23.14
CA ARG A 325 -1.68 -3.74 -23.09
C ARG A 325 -0.83 -3.65 -21.82
N VAL A 326 -0.99 -2.60 -21.03
CA VAL A 326 -0.36 -2.44 -19.72
C VAL A 326 -1.45 -2.41 -18.67
N LEU A 327 -1.36 -3.23 -17.62
CA LEU A 327 -2.24 -3.16 -16.46
C LEU A 327 -1.44 -2.77 -15.22
N ALA A 328 -1.85 -1.71 -14.51
CA ALA A 328 -1.25 -1.30 -13.25
C ALA A 328 -2.26 -1.47 -12.12
N PHE A 329 -1.93 -2.24 -11.08
CA PHE A 329 -2.85 -2.50 -9.97
C PHE A 329 -2.20 -2.32 -8.61
N SER A 330 -3.04 -1.92 -7.64
CA SER A 330 -2.70 -1.92 -6.21
C SER A 330 -3.59 -2.90 -5.42
N ASP A 331 -3.51 -2.91 -4.09
CA ASP A 331 -4.35 -3.76 -3.23
C ASP A 331 -5.85 -3.69 -3.58
N ALA A 332 -6.35 -2.53 -4.02
CA ALA A 332 -7.72 -2.35 -4.49
C ALA A 332 -8.07 -3.24 -5.72
N GLY A 333 -7.08 -3.47 -6.59
CA GLY A 333 -7.14 -4.41 -7.72
C GLY A 333 -6.70 -5.83 -7.36
N GLY A 334 -6.07 -6.04 -6.20
CA GLY A 334 -5.61 -7.33 -5.72
C GLY A 334 -6.74 -8.27 -5.29
N THR A 335 -7.96 -7.79 -5.08
CA THR A 335 -9.10 -8.62 -4.63
C THR A 335 -10.06 -8.97 -5.77
N GLY A 336 -10.48 -10.25 -5.81
CA GLY A 336 -11.56 -10.73 -6.67
C GLY A 336 -11.32 -10.73 -8.20
N ARG A 337 -10.14 -10.35 -8.69
CA ARG A 337 -9.84 -10.23 -10.13
C ARG A 337 -8.76 -11.19 -10.61
N SER A 338 -8.77 -11.46 -11.92
CA SER A 338 -7.85 -12.32 -12.65
C SER A 338 -7.28 -11.53 -13.82
N TYR A 339 -5.97 -11.56 -14.02
CA TYR A 339 -5.26 -10.87 -15.12
C TYR A 339 -4.44 -11.84 -15.99
N HIS A 340 -4.43 -13.12 -15.67
CA HIS A 340 -3.77 -14.17 -16.46
C HIS A 340 -4.27 -14.20 -17.92
N ALA A 341 -3.43 -14.70 -18.82
CA ALA A 341 -3.77 -14.96 -20.21
C ALA A 341 -4.71 -16.17 -20.30
N GLU A 342 -5.98 -15.99 -19.93
CA GLU A 342 -6.98 -17.06 -19.96
C GLU A 342 -7.29 -17.48 -21.42
N LEU A 343 -7.38 -18.79 -21.68
CA LEU A 343 -7.68 -19.34 -23.01
C LEU A 343 -8.98 -18.79 -23.66
N SER A 344 -9.97 -18.40 -22.85
CA SER A 344 -11.24 -17.83 -23.33
C SER A 344 -11.23 -16.30 -23.42
N ALA A 345 -10.19 -15.63 -22.92
CA ALA A 345 -10.05 -14.19 -23.06
C ALA A 345 -9.58 -13.83 -24.47
N ARG A 346 -9.86 -12.59 -24.91
CA ARG A 346 -9.31 -12.11 -26.19
C ARG A 346 -7.82 -11.85 -26.10
N ASN A 347 -7.38 -11.30 -24.97
CA ASN A 347 -5.97 -11.08 -24.70
C ASN A 347 -5.33 -12.35 -24.13
N THR A 348 -4.74 -13.17 -25.01
CA THR A 348 -3.96 -14.36 -24.66
C THR A 348 -2.44 -14.14 -24.70
N ARG A 349 -1.99 -12.88 -24.76
CA ARG A 349 -0.55 -12.55 -24.82
C ARG A 349 0.20 -13.05 -23.59
N LEU A 350 1.47 -13.41 -23.74
CA LEU A 350 2.33 -13.71 -22.60
C LEU A 350 2.29 -12.56 -21.58
N ARG A 351 2.10 -12.91 -20.30
CA ARG A 351 2.05 -11.93 -19.21
C ARG A 351 3.43 -11.73 -18.62
N VAL A 352 3.97 -10.51 -18.73
CA VAL A 352 5.17 -10.12 -17.99
C VAL A 352 4.75 -9.37 -16.73
N HIS A 353 4.95 -9.97 -15.57
CA HIS A 353 4.54 -9.42 -14.29
C HIS A 353 5.72 -8.69 -13.61
N TYR A 354 5.60 -7.37 -13.53
CA TYR A 354 6.51 -6.48 -12.81
C TYR A 354 6.04 -6.25 -11.38
N LEU A 355 6.71 -6.87 -10.41
CA LEU A 355 6.57 -6.53 -9.00
C LEU A 355 7.37 -5.25 -8.70
N LEU A 356 6.81 -4.09 -9.03
CA LEU A 356 7.48 -2.82 -8.82
C LEU A 356 7.58 -2.49 -7.33
N GLU A 357 6.56 -2.82 -6.53
CA GLU A 357 6.58 -2.60 -5.09
C GLU A 357 5.88 -3.76 -4.38
N ALA A 358 6.63 -4.51 -3.57
CA ALA A 358 6.11 -5.68 -2.86
C ALA A 358 5.26 -5.31 -1.63
N GLY A 359 5.36 -4.08 -1.14
CA GLY A 359 4.73 -3.66 0.11
C GLY A 359 5.38 -4.27 1.34
N TRP A 360 4.75 -4.05 2.50
CA TRP A 360 5.26 -4.47 3.81
C TRP A 360 4.86 -5.90 4.20
N LYS A 361 3.92 -6.50 3.45
CA LYS A 361 3.31 -7.79 3.76
C LYS A 361 3.55 -8.76 2.61
N ALA A 362 4.41 -9.75 2.84
CA ALA A 362 4.81 -10.71 1.82
C ALA A 362 3.64 -11.52 1.23
N ASP A 363 2.63 -11.84 2.05
CA ASP A 363 1.43 -12.53 1.59
C ASP A 363 0.63 -11.70 0.56
N THR A 364 0.56 -10.38 0.76
CA THR A 364 -0.11 -9.45 -0.17
C THR A 364 0.65 -9.38 -1.49
N ALA A 365 1.99 -9.32 -1.45
CA ALA A 365 2.83 -9.38 -2.64
C ALA A 365 2.56 -10.65 -3.47
N ILE A 366 2.61 -11.81 -2.81
CA ILE A 366 2.41 -13.12 -3.44
C ILE A 366 0.98 -13.28 -3.98
N GLN A 367 -0.02 -12.77 -3.28
CA GLN A 367 -1.41 -12.77 -3.76
C GLN A 367 -1.58 -11.99 -5.07
N GLY A 368 -0.76 -10.95 -5.29
CA GLY A 368 -0.70 -10.20 -6.54
C GLY A 368 -0.11 -11.04 -7.69
N LEU A 369 0.99 -11.76 -7.46
CA LEU A 369 1.57 -12.68 -8.46
C LEU A 369 0.57 -13.77 -8.90
N GLY A 370 -0.24 -14.27 -7.97
CA GLY A 370 -1.34 -15.22 -8.26
C GLY A 370 -2.49 -14.66 -9.11
N ARG A 371 -2.44 -13.38 -9.54
CA ARG A 371 -3.42 -12.78 -10.45
C ARG A 371 -3.08 -13.03 -11.91
N THR A 372 -1.80 -13.17 -12.23
CA THR A 372 -1.31 -13.46 -13.59
C THR A 372 -0.95 -14.92 -13.79
N HIS A 373 -0.62 -15.65 -12.72
CA HIS A 373 -0.35 -17.09 -12.78
C HIS A 373 -1.54 -17.91 -12.24
N ARG A 374 -2.42 -18.38 -13.13
CA ARG A 374 -3.62 -19.18 -12.81
C ARG A 374 -3.78 -20.41 -13.69
N THR A 375 -4.72 -21.29 -13.37
CA THR A 375 -5.11 -22.39 -14.26
C THR A 375 -5.79 -21.86 -15.53
N ASN A 376 -5.89 -22.67 -16.59
CA ASN A 376 -6.54 -22.30 -17.86
C ASN A 376 -5.83 -21.18 -18.65
N GLN A 377 -4.49 -21.08 -18.50
CA GLN A 377 -3.65 -20.16 -19.26
C GLN A 377 -3.39 -20.68 -20.69
N ALA A 378 -3.27 -19.75 -21.64
CA ALA A 378 -3.06 -19.97 -23.07
C ALA A 378 -1.64 -20.38 -23.45
#